data_AF-A0A8I2DTL6-F1
#
_entry.id   AF-A0A8I2DTL6-F1
#
_cell.length_a   1.000
_cell.length_b   1.000
_cell.length_c   1.000
_cell.angle_alpha   90.00
_cell.angle_beta   90.00
_cell.angle_gamma   90.00
#
_symmetry.space_group_name_H-M   'P 1'
#
loop_
_entity.id
_entity.type
_entity.pdbx_description
1 polymer ?
#
loop_
_entity_poly.entity_id
_entity_poly.type
_entity_poly.pdbx_seq_one_letter_code
_entity_poly.pdbx_strand_id
1 'polypeptide(L)'
;MVFSLRLTFVRSVSSSAFLFRGEVDDEVVLHFLLDREAGSVRPADEEGRPVGVRWLDLEDGTFHSVNADEDFVLLASHLAAHWRKPGSPRREIRKYFG
;
A
#
# COMPACT_ATOMS: atom_id res chain seq x y z
N MET A 1 11.22 19.68 -5.76
CA MET A 1 11.03 19.14 -4.40
C MET A 1 11.29 17.65 -4.55
N VAL A 2 12.34 17.14 -3.91
CA VAL A 2 12.68 15.71 -4.03
C VAL A 2 11.91 15.00 -2.93
N PHE A 3 11.12 13.99 -3.28
CA PHE A 3 10.47 13.15 -2.30
C PHE A 3 10.71 11.67 -2.61
N SER A 4 10.79 10.86 -1.55
CA SER A 4 11.05 9.43 -1.64
C SER A 4 9.89 8.61 -1.07
N LEU A 5 9.67 7.44 -1.65
CA LEU A 5 8.63 6.52 -1.25
C LEU A 5 9.25 5.14 -1.03
N ARG A 6 8.88 4.49 0.08
CA ARG A 6 9.28 3.13 0.39
C ARG A 6 8.10 2.32 0.90
N LEU A 7 7.87 1.14 0.31
CA LEU A 7 6.95 0.12 0.82
C LEU A 7 7.76 -1.12 1.15
N THR A 8 7.69 -1.55 2.39
CA THR A 8 8.42 -2.72 2.89
C THR A 8 7.43 -3.82 3.25
N PHE A 9 7.58 -5.01 2.67
CA PHE A 9 6.81 -6.18 3.06
C PHE A 9 7.16 -6.57 4.50
N VAL A 10 6.15 -6.67 5.35
CA VAL A 10 6.30 -7.04 6.76
C VAL A 10 6.06 -8.54 6.92
N ARG A 11 4.84 -9.00 6.60
CA ARG A 11 4.44 -10.41 6.72
C ARG A 11 3.17 -10.70 5.92
N SER A 12 2.90 -11.98 5.69
CA SER A 12 1.59 -12.45 5.25
C SER A 12 0.62 -12.45 6.44
N VAL A 13 -0.57 -11.90 6.25
CA VAL A 13 -1.68 -11.95 7.24
C VAL A 13 -2.57 -13.16 6.96
N SER A 14 -2.75 -13.51 5.68
CA SER A 14 -3.42 -14.72 5.22
C SER A 14 -2.72 -15.26 3.96
N SER A 15 -3.33 -16.25 3.30
CA SER A 15 -2.90 -16.72 1.97
C SER A 15 -3.10 -15.67 0.86
N SER A 16 -4.03 -14.73 1.06
CA SER A 16 -4.43 -13.70 0.10
C SER A 16 -4.08 -12.28 0.55
N ALA A 17 -3.76 -12.06 1.82
CA ALA A 17 -3.53 -10.75 2.40
C ALA A 17 -2.10 -10.57 2.94
N PHE A 18 -1.50 -9.42 2.62
CA PHE A 18 -0.10 -9.10 2.90
C PHE A 18 0.02 -7.72 3.54
N LEU A 19 0.78 -7.64 4.63
CA LEU A 19 1.04 -6.41 5.35
C LEU A 19 2.32 -5.74 4.84
N PHE A 20 2.22 -4.44 4.56
CA PHE A 20 3.32 -3.58 4.18
C PHE A 20 3.42 -2.38 5.10
N ARG A 21 4.63 -1.89 5.31
CA ARG A 21 4.92 -0.61 5.96
C ARG A 21 5.25 0.41 4.88
N GLY A 22 4.58 1.56 4.88
CA GLY A 22 4.80 2.65 3.93
C GLY A 22 5.46 3.86 4.58
N GLU A 23 6.46 4.39 3.90
CA GLU A 23 7.25 5.55 4.30
C GLU A 23 7.28 6.57 3.16
N VAL A 24 7.17 7.84 3.51
CA VAL A 24 7.38 9.00 2.62
C VAL A 24 8.47 9.83 3.26
N ASP A 25 9.51 10.19 2.50
CA ASP A 25 10.64 10.98 2.98
C ASP A 25 11.33 10.40 4.24
N ASP A 26 11.42 9.07 4.28
CA ASP A 26 11.95 8.28 5.40
C ASP A 26 11.16 8.43 6.72
N GLU A 27 10.00 9.08 6.69
CA GLU A 27 9.03 9.13 7.79
C GLU A 27 7.97 8.04 7.62
N VAL A 28 7.64 7.37 8.73
CA VAL A 28 6.61 6.33 8.73
C VAL A 28 5.26 6.99 8.61
N VAL A 29 4.57 6.70 7.52
CA VAL A 29 3.25 7.25 7.28
C VAL A 29 2.21 6.28 7.84
N LEU A 30 2.17 5.04 7.32
CA LEU A 30 1.07 4.10 7.59
C LEU A 30 1.49 2.63 7.36
N HIS A 31 0.67 1.70 7.88
CA HIS A 31 0.66 0.31 7.43
C HIS A 31 -0.44 0.08 6.37
N PHE A 32 -0.18 -0.86 5.46
CA PHE A 32 -1.04 -1.16 4.31
C PHE A 32 -1.33 -2.66 4.27
N LEU A 33 -2.59 -3.03 4.16
CA LEU A 33 -3.03 -4.38 3.86
C LEU A 33 -3.36 -4.49 2.38
N LEU A 34 -2.57 -5.25 1.64
CA LEU A 34 -2.86 -5.67 0.28
C LEU A 34 -3.63 -6.99 0.35
N ASP A 35 -4.91 -6.96 0.02
CA ASP A 35 -5.77 -8.15 -0.04
C ASP A 35 -6.11 -8.46 -1.49
N ARG A 36 -5.60 -9.60 -1.98
CA ARG A 36 -5.83 -10.07 -3.35
C ARG A 36 -7.25 -10.54 -3.58
N GLU A 37 -7.86 -11.15 -2.58
CA GLU A 37 -9.16 -11.78 -2.70
C GLU A 37 -10.25 -10.71 -2.64
N ALA A 38 -10.09 -9.75 -1.74
CA ALA A 38 -10.93 -8.56 -1.69
C ALA A 38 -10.59 -7.53 -2.78
N GLY A 39 -9.55 -7.78 -3.60
CA GLY A 39 -9.14 -6.87 -4.68
C GLY A 39 -8.81 -5.46 -4.20
N SER A 40 -8.21 -5.28 -3.02
CA SER A 40 -8.02 -3.93 -2.46
C SER A 40 -6.73 -3.72 -1.68
N VAL A 41 -6.28 -2.46 -1.62
CA VAL A 41 -5.28 -1.96 -0.67
C VAL A 41 -5.98 -1.11 0.37
N ARG A 42 -5.78 -1.43 1.64
CA ARG A 42 -6.39 -0.72 2.77
C ARG A 42 -5.33 -0.23 3.74
N PRO A 43 -5.56 0.87 4.47
CA PRO A 43 -4.76 1.16 5.64
C PRO A 43 -4.96 0.06 6.68
N ALA A 44 -3.93 -0.22 7.45
CA ALA A 44 -3.94 -1.22 8.49
C ALA A 44 -3.23 -0.72 9.74
N ASP A 45 -3.42 -1.45 10.84
CA ASP A 45 -2.56 -1.38 12.02
C ASP A 45 -1.31 -2.27 11.85
N GLU A 46 -0.45 -2.29 12.87
CA GLU A 46 0.78 -3.10 12.89
C GLU A 46 0.47 -4.60 12.93
N GLU A 47 -0.74 -4.96 13.37
CA GLU A 47 -1.29 -6.30 13.42
C GLU A 47 -1.79 -6.78 12.04
N GLY A 48 -1.96 -5.87 11.08
CA GLY A 48 -2.47 -6.16 9.74
C GLY A 48 -4.00 -6.21 9.67
N ARG A 49 -4.68 -5.58 10.62
CA ARG A 49 -6.14 -5.41 10.61
C ARG A 49 -6.47 -4.12 9.87
N PRO A 50 -7.47 -4.13 8.97
CA PRO A 50 -7.89 -2.92 8.27
C PRO A 50 -8.31 -1.81 9.25
N VAL A 51 -7.87 -0.59 9.00
CA VAL A 51 -8.23 0.59 9.80
C VAL A 51 -9.05 1.56 8.96
N GLY A 52 -10.23 1.92 9.48
CA GLY A 52 -11.14 2.85 8.83
C GLY A 52 -11.89 2.25 7.64
N VAL A 53 -12.51 3.13 6.84
CA VAL A 53 -13.40 2.79 5.72
C VAL A 53 -12.83 3.20 4.37
N ARG A 54 -11.52 3.42 4.27
CA ARG A 54 -10.86 3.83 3.03
C ARG A 54 -10.14 2.66 2.38
N TRP A 55 -10.20 2.58 1.05
CA TRP A 55 -9.50 1.55 0.28
C TRP A 55 -9.21 2.03 -1.14
N LEU A 56 -8.21 1.41 -1.76
CA LEU A 56 -7.94 1.53 -3.19
C LEU A 56 -8.24 0.19 -3.86
N ASP A 57 -8.98 0.21 -4.94
CA ASP A 57 -9.34 -0.98 -5.72
C ASP A 57 -8.17 -1.42 -6.62
N LEU A 58 -7.83 -2.71 -6.58
CA LEU A 58 -6.74 -3.29 -7.33
C LEU A 58 -7.07 -3.54 -8.79
N GLU A 59 -8.34 -3.55 -9.19
CA GLU A 59 -8.77 -3.78 -10.57
C GLU A 59 -8.60 -2.52 -11.41
N ASP A 60 -9.19 -1.40 -10.96
CA ASP A 60 -9.24 -0.15 -11.73
C ASP A 60 -8.36 0.96 -11.14
N GLY A 61 -7.90 0.82 -9.89
CA GLY A 61 -7.13 1.85 -9.18
C GLY A 61 -7.99 2.94 -8.54
N THR A 62 -9.30 2.75 -8.45
CA THR A 62 -10.23 3.72 -7.86
C THR A 62 -10.01 3.82 -6.35
N PHE A 63 -9.86 5.04 -5.85
CA PHE A 63 -9.76 5.31 -4.43
C PHE A 63 -11.13 5.65 -3.83
N HIS A 64 -11.48 4.96 -2.76
CA HIS A 64 -12.72 5.14 -2.02
C HIS A 64 -12.40 5.69 -0.62
N SER A 65 -12.82 6.92 -0.34
CA SER A 65 -12.75 7.53 0.98
C SER A 65 -13.64 8.77 1.05
N VAL A 66 -14.02 9.16 2.27
CA VAL A 66 -14.62 10.47 2.57
C VAL A 66 -13.59 11.61 2.56
N ASN A 67 -12.30 11.30 2.80
CA ASN A 67 -11.20 12.26 2.77
C ASN A 67 -10.03 11.72 1.93
N ALA A 68 -9.48 12.58 1.05
CA ALA A 68 -8.28 12.26 0.30
C ALA A 68 -7.04 12.50 1.18
N ASP A 69 -6.28 11.42 1.42
CA ASP A 69 -4.95 11.44 2.04
C ASP A 69 -3.97 11.16 0.91
N GLU A 70 -3.26 12.21 0.45
CA GLU A 70 -2.42 12.17 -0.74
C GLU A 70 -1.29 11.13 -0.60
N ASP A 71 -0.71 11.01 0.59
CA ASP A 71 0.37 10.05 0.87
C ASP A 71 -0.14 8.61 0.82
N PHE A 72 -1.31 8.35 1.41
CA PHE A 72 -1.95 7.04 1.30
C PHE A 72 -2.21 6.69 -0.17
N VAL A 73 -2.85 7.58 -0.92
CA VAL A 73 -3.21 7.33 -2.32
C VAL A 73 -1.97 7.05 -3.15
N LEU A 74 -0.91 7.82 -2.94
CA LEU A 74 0.37 7.63 -3.62
C LEU A 74 0.99 6.26 -3.30
N LEU A 75 1.09 5.90 -2.02
CA LEU A 75 1.63 4.61 -1.56
C LEU A 75 0.80 3.43 -2.06
N ALA A 76 -0.52 3.48 -1.89
CA ALA A 76 -1.43 2.44 -2.33
C ALA A 76 -1.38 2.24 -3.85
N SER A 77 -1.31 3.32 -4.63
CA SER A 77 -1.19 3.26 -6.09
C SER A 77 0.13 2.59 -6.52
N HIS A 78 1.23 2.90 -5.84
CA HIS A 78 2.52 2.25 -6.12
C HIS A 78 2.51 0.77 -5.74
N LEU A 79 1.88 0.41 -4.63
CA LEU A 79 1.72 -0.97 -4.22
C LEU A 79 0.88 -1.76 -5.24
N ALA A 80 -0.27 -1.22 -5.64
CA ALA A 80 -1.15 -1.81 -6.64
C ALA A 80 -0.46 -1.96 -8.01
N ALA A 81 0.23 -0.92 -8.49
CA ALA A 81 0.95 -0.94 -9.76
C ALA A 81 2.12 -1.92 -9.75
N HIS A 82 2.80 -2.08 -8.61
CA HIS A 82 3.85 -3.07 -8.46
C HIS A 82 3.28 -4.48 -8.46
N TRP A 83 2.15 -4.68 -7.78
CA TRP A 83 1.46 -5.96 -7.71
C TRP A 83 0.95 -6.49 -9.06
N ARG A 84 0.48 -5.59 -9.92
CA ARG A 84 0.05 -5.94 -11.28
C ARG A 84 1.20 -6.42 -12.18
N LYS A 85 2.46 -6.20 -11.79
CA LYS A 85 3.62 -6.64 -12.59
C LYS A 85 3.89 -8.13 -12.38
N PRO A 86 4.03 -8.93 -13.45
CA PRO A 86 4.42 -10.33 -13.32
C PRO A 86 5.82 -10.45 -12.70
N GLY A 87 5.93 -11.20 -11.62
CA GLY A 87 7.17 -11.41 -10.87
C GLY A 87 6.90 -11.66 -9.37
N SER A 88 7.87 -12.23 -8.65
CA SER A 88 7.73 -12.49 -7.21
C SER A 88 7.42 -11.20 -6.44
N PRO A 89 6.59 -11.26 -5.36
CA PRO A 89 6.38 -10.13 -4.47
C PRO A 89 7.74 -9.61 -4.01
N ARG A 90 8.06 -8.38 -4.39
CA ARG A 90 9.30 -7.78 -3.91
C ARG A 90 9.13 -7.51 -2.42
N ARG A 91 10.14 -7.91 -1.64
CA ARG A 91 10.22 -7.55 -0.21
C ARG A 91 10.18 -6.03 0.00
N GLU A 92 10.52 -5.26 -1.02
CA GLU A 92 10.60 -3.82 -0.93
C GLU A 92 10.35 -3.14 -2.28
N ILE A 93 9.62 -2.02 -2.25
CA ILE A 93 9.38 -1.13 -3.38
C ILE A 93 9.91 0.25 -2.99
N ARG A 94 10.83 0.80 -3.77
CA ARG A 94 11.35 2.17 -3.59
C ARG A 94 11.11 3.00 -4.83
N LYS A 95 10.81 4.28 -4.63
CA LYS A 95 10.74 5.26 -5.72
C LYS A 95 11.23 6.62 -5.25
N TYR A 96 11.97 7.29 -6.12
CA TYR A 96 12.47 8.65 -5.92
C TYR A 96 11.84 9.54 -6.99
N PHE A 97 11.38 10.71 -6.57
CA PHE A 97 10.84 11.74 -7.44
C PHE A 97 11.72 12.98 -7.29
N GLY A 98 12.28 13.47 -8.40
CA GLY A 98 13.21 14.60 -8.44
C GLY A 98 12.77 15.65 -9.42
#